data_AF-A0A8H6ZA01-F1
#
_entry.id   AF-A0A8H6ZA01-F1
#
_cell.length_a   1.000
_cell.length_b   1.000
_cell.length_c   1.000
_cell.angle_alpha   90.00
_cell.angle_beta   90.00
_cell.angle_gamma   90.00
#
_symmetry.space_group_name_H-M   'P 1'
#
loop_
_entity.id
_entity.type
_entity.pdbx_description
1 polymer ?
#
loop_
_entity_poly.entity_id
_entity_poly.type
_entity_poly.pdbx_seq_one_letter_code
_entity_poly.pdbx_strand_id
1 'polypeptide(L)'
;MFFSHDIPDEEEDDDSFVPPPRVPSPEPELEPTPQSKRATVEEVLDEDDPQNLKRFPDPFPGQEPFPGCTAFEGKEGESAKTFGEGKTLFEEPRSRQTGARVGPYAPFLDSDEWELASWLSKNVSQTATDAYLKLPITQRHTRVSYHNNYAYLQKVDQLPTGPGWKCEIVNAAGNRLDEDDEPKEDLELWKWDPVECIKELMGNPAFHDYMAYIPERVYGKEDGPESSRIWDEMWTADWWREMQKDYLLASLLAP
;
A
#
# COMPACT_ATOMS: atom_id res chain seq x y z
N MET A 1 -78.95 16.30 -3.93
CA MET A 1 -78.69 15.94 -5.34
C MET A 1 -77.58 14.93 -5.33
N PHE A 2 -77.94 13.69 -5.64
CA PHE A 2 -77.02 12.56 -5.77
C PHE A 2 -76.27 12.68 -7.10
N PHE A 3 -74.97 12.38 -7.08
CA PHE A 3 -74.28 11.89 -8.26
C PHE A 3 -73.64 10.55 -7.90
N SER A 4 -74.25 9.48 -8.43
CA SER A 4 -73.68 8.15 -8.55
C SER A 4 -72.34 8.26 -9.29
N HIS A 5 -71.30 7.71 -8.68
CA HIS A 5 -70.20 7.14 -9.43
C HIS A 5 -70.08 5.70 -8.97
N ASP A 6 -70.43 4.81 -9.88
CA ASP A 6 -70.24 3.37 -9.79
C ASP A 6 -68.74 3.10 -9.59
N ILE A 7 -68.44 2.41 -8.49
CA ILE A 7 -67.12 1.84 -8.20
C ILE A 7 -67.14 0.46 -8.86
N PRO A 8 -66.26 0.16 -9.84
CA PRO A 8 -66.07 -1.21 -10.26
C PRO A 8 -65.28 -1.96 -9.17
N ASP A 9 -65.90 -3.02 -8.64
CA ASP A 9 -65.22 -4.06 -7.87
C ASP A 9 -64.16 -4.72 -8.78
N GLU A 10 -62.88 -4.41 -8.57
CA GLU A 10 -61.77 -5.20 -9.10
C GLU A 10 -61.22 -6.07 -7.97
N GLU A 11 -61.22 -7.37 -8.27
CA GLU A 11 -60.95 -8.48 -7.39
C GLU A 11 -59.52 -8.45 -6.81
N GLU A 12 -59.40 -8.84 -5.54
CA GLU A 12 -58.12 -9.13 -4.90
C GLU A 12 -57.49 -10.38 -5.53
N ASP A 13 -56.56 -10.20 -6.47
CA ASP A 13 -55.68 -11.27 -6.92
C ASP A 13 -54.55 -11.49 -5.88
N ASP A 14 -54.79 -12.43 -4.97
CA ASP A 14 -53.80 -13.06 -4.09
C ASP A 14 -52.87 -13.96 -4.93
N ASP A 15 -51.82 -13.35 -5.49
CA ASP A 15 -50.76 -14.03 -6.24
C ASP A 15 -49.84 -14.83 -5.28
N SER A 16 -50.40 -15.89 -4.70
CA SER A 16 -49.63 -16.91 -3.99
C SER A 16 -48.79 -17.70 -4.99
N PHE A 17 -47.52 -17.32 -5.10
CA PHE A 17 -46.54 -18.04 -5.92
C PHE A 17 -46.40 -19.51 -5.45
N VAL A 18 -46.91 -20.45 -6.25
CA VAL A 18 -46.67 -21.88 -6.08
C VAL A 18 -45.63 -22.33 -7.12
N PRO A 19 -44.42 -22.74 -6.72
CA PRO A 19 -43.43 -23.23 -7.67
C PRO A 19 -43.85 -24.60 -8.25
N PRO A 20 -43.56 -24.87 -9.53
CA PRO A 20 -43.92 -26.12 -10.18
C PRO A 20 -43.16 -27.32 -9.56
N PRO A 21 -43.72 -28.54 -9.61
CA PRO A 21 -43.03 -29.73 -9.14
C PRO A 21 -41.75 -29.95 -9.94
N ARG A 22 -40.64 -30.21 -9.25
CA ARG A 22 -39.37 -30.54 -9.88
C ARG A 22 -39.52 -31.83 -10.67
N VAL A 23 -39.51 -31.72 -12.00
CA VAL A 23 -39.22 -32.85 -12.87
C VAL A 23 -37.73 -33.17 -12.68
N PRO A 24 -37.34 -34.42 -12.35
CA PRO A 24 -35.92 -34.78 -12.33
C PRO A 24 -35.36 -34.57 -13.73
N SER A 25 -34.31 -33.74 -13.85
CA SER A 25 -33.53 -33.68 -15.09
C SER A 25 -32.99 -35.08 -15.40
N PRO A 26 -33.02 -35.51 -16.68
CA PRO A 26 -32.36 -36.75 -17.07
C PRO A 26 -30.87 -36.67 -16.70
N GLU A 27 -30.36 -37.76 -16.11
CA GLU A 27 -28.93 -37.93 -15.84
C GLU A 27 -28.16 -37.76 -17.16
N PRO A 28 -27.12 -36.90 -17.22
CA PRO A 28 -26.34 -36.76 -18.45
C PRO A 28 -25.59 -38.06 -18.71
N GLU A 29 -25.93 -38.71 -19.82
CA GLU A 29 -25.15 -39.79 -20.41
C GLU A 29 -23.74 -39.25 -20.69
N LEU A 30 -22.71 -39.92 -20.17
CA LEU A 30 -21.31 -39.51 -20.29
C LEU A 30 -20.85 -39.56 -21.75
N GLU A 31 -21.07 -38.48 -22.49
CA GLU A 31 -20.44 -38.27 -23.79
C GLU A 31 -18.94 -37.98 -23.60
N PRO A 32 -18.06 -38.55 -24.46
CA PRO A 32 -16.63 -38.29 -24.38
C PRO A 32 -16.36 -36.80 -24.61
N THR A 33 -15.62 -36.20 -23.69
CA THR A 33 -15.27 -34.77 -23.69
C THR A 33 -14.69 -34.35 -25.04
N PRO A 34 -15.24 -33.30 -25.68
CA PRO A 34 -14.66 -32.79 -26.91
C PRO A 34 -13.29 -32.19 -26.58
N GLN A 35 -12.24 -32.70 -27.22
CA GLN A 35 -10.90 -32.12 -27.16
C GLN A 35 -11.00 -30.67 -27.63
N SER A 36 -10.90 -29.75 -26.68
CA SER A 36 -10.87 -28.33 -26.93
C SER A 36 -9.65 -28.02 -27.79
N LYS A 37 -9.88 -27.65 -29.06
CA LYS A 37 -8.88 -27.02 -29.93
C LYS A 37 -8.73 -25.53 -29.57
N ARG A 38 -8.65 -25.19 -28.28
CA ARG A 38 -8.18 -23.88 -27.87
C ARG A 38 -6.65 -23.91 -27.93
N ALA A 39 -6.08 -23.00 -28.72
CA ALA A 39 -4.68 -22.66 -28.54
C ALA A 39 -4.49 -22.22 -27.09
N THR A 40 -3.76 -23.01 -26.31
CA THR A 40 -3.27 -22.61 -25.00
C THR A 40 -1.93 -21.98 -25.28
N VAL A 41 -1.80 -20.67 -25.05
CA VAL A 41 -0.48 -20.06 -24.95
C VAL A 41 0.07 -20.58 -23.63
N GLU A 42 0.94 -21.59 -23.69
CA GLU A 42 1.88 -21.79 -22.60
C GLU A 42 2.75 -20.53 -22.59
N GLU A 43 2.73 -19.79 -21.49
CA GLU A 43 3.78 -18.83 -21.21
C GLU A 43 5.06 -19.65 -21.07
N VAL A 44 5.81 -19.76 -22.17
CA VAL A 44 7.18 -20.22 -22.13
C VAL A 44 7.90 -19.13 -21.35
N LEU A 45 8.16 -19.41 -20.06
CA LEU A 45 9.02 -18.59 -19.24
C LEU A 45 10.35 -18.46 -19.99
N ASP A 46 10.69 -17.24 -20.42
CA ASP A 46 11.99 -17.00 -21.02
C ASP A 46 13.04 -17.44 -19.99
N GLU A 47 13.87 -18.44 -20.34
CA GLU A 47 14.96 -18.92 -19.47
C GLU A 47 15.99 -17.81 -19.18
N ASP A 48 15.96 -16.74 -19.99
CA ASP A 48 16.76 -15.52 -19.86
C ASP A 48 16.05 -14.39 -19.10
N ASP A 49 14.86 -14.62 -18.53
CA ASP A 49 14.25 -13.66 -17.60
C ASP A 49 15.16 -13.55 -16.35
N PRO A 50 15.68 -12.35 -15.99
CA PRO A 50 16.52 -12.17 -14.81
C PRO A 50 15.83 -12.61 -13.49
N GLN A 51 14.50 -12.77 -13.48
CA GLN A 51 13.75 -13.34 -12.36
C GLN A 51 13.80 -14.88 -12.30
N ASN A 52 14.08 -15.56 -13.41
CA ASN A 52 14.22 -17.02 -13.51
C ASN A 52 15.67 -17.52 -13.38
N LEU A 53 16.66 -16.63 -13.30
CA LEU A 53 18.03 -17.03 -13.05
C LEU A 53 18.16 -17.66 -11.66
N LYS A 54 18.71 -18.88 -11.61
CA LYS A 54 19.12 -19.50 -10.34
C LYS A 54 20.14 -18.59 -9.65
N ARG A 55 19.79 -18.13 -8.45
CA ARG A 55 20.63 -17.28 -7.61
C ARG A 55 21.40 -18.15 -6.63
N PHE A 56 22.71 -17.95 -6.58
CA PHE A 56 23.61 -18.58 -5.65
C PHE A 56 24.25 -17.47 -4.81
N PRO A 57 23.70 -17.21 -3.60
CA PRO A 57 24.21 -16.17 -2.75
C PRO A 57 25.50 -16.61 -2.04
N ASP A 58 26.49 -15.72 -2.02
CA ASP A 58 27.73 -15.77 -1.26
C ASP A 58 27.63 -14.75 -0.12
N PRO A 59 27.17 -15.19 1.07
CA PRO A 59 26.89 -14.29 2.19
C PRO A 59 28.14 -13.57 2.67
N PHE A 60 27.96 -12.41 3.28
CA PHE A 60 29.09 -11.67 3.84
C PHE A 60 29.68 -12.47 5.03
N PRO A 61 31.01 -12.57 5.19
CA PRO A 61 31.61 -13.44 6.20
C PRO A 61 31.20 -13.08 7.64
N GLY A 62 30.69 -14.08 8.38
CA GLY A 62 30.40 -14.01 9.82
C GLY A 62 29.08 -13.33 10.17
N GLN A 63 27.94 -13.87 9.73
CA GLN A 63 26.65 -13.18 9.90
C GLN A 63 25.46 -14.09 10.20
N GLU A 64 24.67 -13.66 11.20
CA GLU A 64 23.31 -14.15 11.50
C GLU A 64 22.29 -13.33 10.66
N PRO A 65 21.09 -13.88 10.36
CA PRO A 65 20.01 -13.12 9.75
C PRO A 65 19.42 -12.15 10.76
N PHE A 66 18.94 -11.00 10.28
CA PHE A 66 18.06 -10.16 11.09
C PHE A 66 16.80 -10.97 11.47
N PRO A 67 16.36 -10.97 12.75
CA PRO A 67 15.16 -11.69 13.15
C PRO A 67 13.95 -11.17 12.35
N GLY A 68 13.42 -11.99 11.45
CA GLY A 68 12.29 -11.65 10.58
C GLY A 68 12.66 -11.54 9.10
N CYS A 69 13.90 -11.26 8.73
CA CYS A 69 14.35 -11.37 7.34
C CYS A 69 14.54 -12.85 6.98
N THR A 70 14.12 -13.26 5.79
CA THR A 70 14.21 -14.67 5.41
C THR A 70 15.67 -15.13 5.29
N ALA A 71 15.99 -16.09 6.17
CA ALA A 71 16.96 -17.19 6.06
C ALA A 71 18.40 -17.03 6.59
N PHE A 72 18.78 -18.09 7.34
CA PHE A 72 20.11 -18.61 7.72
C PHE A 72 20.64 -18.37 9.14
N GLU A 73 20.08 -19.04 10.15
CA GLU A 73 20.63 -19.19 11.50
C GLU A 73 22.16 -19.44 11.48
N GLY A 74 22.96 -18.55 12.08
CA GLY A 74 24.41 -18.64 11.94
C GLY A 74 25.22 -17.55 12.65
N LYS A 75 25.58 -17.81 13.90
CA LYS A 75 26.60 -17.17 14.79
C LYS A 75 27.21 -15.80 14.43
N GLU A 76 27.02 -14.89 15.40
CA GLU A 76 27.72 -13.62 15.71
C GLU A 76 28.93 -13.23 14.83
N GLY A 77 28.76 -12.13 14.09
CA GLY A 77 29.85 -11.32 13.56
C GLY A 77 29.41 -9.90 13.20
N GLU A 78 30.39 -9.04 12.88
CA GLU A 78 30.43 -7.63 13.28
C GLU A 78 29.68 -6.63 12.39
N SER A 79 29.00 -7.04 11.31
CA SER A 79 28.21 -6.13 10.46
C SER A 79 26.72 -6.16 10.82
N ALA A 80 26.16 -4.98 11.13
CA ALA A 80 24.80 -4.76 11.65
C ALA A 80 24.58 -5.21 13.11
N LYS A 81 25.41 -4.69 14.02
CA LYS A 81 25.18 -4.83 15.47
C LYS A 81 23.95 -4.04 15.91
N THR A 82 22.97 -4.70 16.52
CA THR A 82 21.84 -4.03 17.16
C THR A 82 22.33 -3.21 18.36
N PHE A 83 22.15 -1.88 18.30
CA PHE A 83 22.54 -0.97 19.39
C PHE A 83 21.41 -0.66 20.38
N GLY A 84 20.18 -1.03 20.03
CA GLY A 84 18.99 -0.86 20.85
C GLY A 84 17.72 -1.03 20.02
N GLU A 85 16.58 -1.03 20.70
CA GLU A 85 15.26 -1.03 20.06
C GLU A 85 14.72 0.40 20.00
N GLY A 86 14.24 0.80 18.83
CA GLY A 86 13.58 2.09 18.62
C GLY A 86 12.11 1.87 18.22
N LYS A 87 11.21 2.74 18.67
CA LYS A 87 9.82 2.70 18.19
C LYS A 87 9.75 3.31 16.80
N THR A 88 9.08 2.62 15.89
CA THR A 88 8.85 3.16 14.54
C THR A 88 7.70 4.17 14.52
N LEU A 89 7.63 4.98 13.45
CA LEU A 89 6.51 5.89 13.20
C LEU A 89 5.15 5.18 13.08
N PHE A 90 5.13 3.86 12.88
CA PHE A 90 3.92 3.06 12.78
C PHE A 90 3.54 2.40 14.11
N GLU A 91 4.53 2.03 14.92
CA GLU A 91 4.31 1.43 16.24
C GLU A 91 3.75 2.42 17.25
N GLU A 92 4.13 3.69 17.18
CA GLU A 92 3.65 4.71 18.10
C GLU A 92 2.13 4.99 17.93
N PRO A 93 1.60 5.28 16.73
CA PRO A 93 0.16 5.38 16.51
C PRO A 93 -0.59 4.11 16.91
N ARG A 94 -0.06 2.93 16.57
CA ARG A 94 -0.66 1.64 16.94
C ARG A 94 -0.71 1.44 18.45
N SER A 95 0.35 1.80 19.16
CA SER A 95 0.43 1.74 20.64
C SER A 95 -0.60 2.69 21.27
N ARG A 96 -0.74 3.90 20.71
CA ARG A 96 -1.73 4.88 21.17
C ARG A 96 -3.16 4.38 20.95
N GLN A 97 -3.46 3.82 19.78
CA GLN A 97 -4.77 3.25 19.47
C GLN A 97 -5.10 2.08 20.40
N THR A 98 -4.15 1.16 20.61
CA THR A 98 -4.31 0.00 21.49
C THR A 98 -4.53 0.44 22.95
N GLY A 99 -3.74 1.40 23.43
CA GLY A 99 -3.86 1.95 24.79
C GLY A 99 -5.19 2.67 25.03
N ALA A 100 -5.68 3.40 24.02
CA ALA A 100 -6.99 4.06 24.06
C ALA A 100 -8.17 3.12 23.71
N ARG A 101 -7.90 1.83 23.41
CA ARG A 101 -8.88 0.82 23.00
C ARG A 101 -9.73 1.25 21.79
N VAL A 102 -9.11 1.98 20.87
CA VAL A 102 -9.74 2.40 19.61
C VAL A 102 -9.47 1.35 18.54
N GLY A 103 -10.43 1.17 17.63
CA GLY A 103 -10.29 0.21 16.54
C GLY A 103 -9.19 0.57 15.54
N PRO A 104 -8.77 -0.37 14.68
CA PRO A 104 -7.72 -0.14 13.68
C PRO A 104 -8.10 0.92 12.63
N TYR A 105 -9.40 1.15 12.43
CA TYR A 105 -9.93 2.15 11.51
C TYR A 105 -10.10 3.54 12.14
N ALA A 106 -9.70 3.73 13.40
CA ALA A 106 -9.76 5.03 14.05
C ALA A 106 -9.03 6.09 13.19
N PRO A 107 -9.61 7.28 12.98
CA PRO A 107 -10.74 7.85 13.72
C PRO A 107 -12.13 7.44 13.21
N PHE A 108 -12.22 6.61 12.17
CA PHE A 108 -13.49 6.09 11.65
C PHE A 108 -14.09 5.01 12.55
N LEU A 109 -15.39 4.80 12.41
CA LEU A 109 -16.18 3.87 13.20
C LEU A 109 -15.77 2.41 12.91
N ASP A 110 -15.65 2.07 11.63
CA ASP A 110 -15.39 0.73 11.13
C ASP A 110 -14.76 0.77 9.72
N SER A 111 -14.55 -0.41 9.14
CA SER A 111 -13.98 -0.58 7.80
C SER A 111 -14.86 0.04 6.71
N ASP A 112 -16.18 -0.05 6.84
CA ASP A 112 -17.12 0.40 5.81
C ASP A 112 -17.13 1.93 5.75
N GLU A 113 -17.11 2.60 6.90
CA GLU A 113 -16.96 4.05 6.97
C GLU A 113 -15.60 4.51 6.41
N TRP A 114 -14.52 3.79 6.71
CA TRP A 114 -13.20 4.09 6.16
C TRP A 114 -13.17 3.93 4.63
N GLU A 115 -13.80 2.90 4.09
CA GLU A 115 -13.87 2.68 2.64
C GLU A 115 -14.61 3.83 1.96
N LEU A 116 -15.75 4.25 2.51
CA LEU A 116 -16.50 5.41 2.01
C LEU A 116 -15.66 6.69 2.09
N ALA A 117 -14.97 6.94 3.20
CA ALA A 117 -14.06 8.07 3.35
C ALA A 117 -12.96 8.05 2.27
N SER A 118 -12.27 6.92 2.11
CA SER A 118 -11.22 6.76 1.10
C SER A 118 -11.74 7.01 -0.32
N TRP A 119 -12.94 6.50 -0.63
CA TRP A 119 -13.57 6.70 -1.92
C TRP A 119 -13.94 8.17 -2.17
N LEU A 120 -14.51 8.87 -1.17
CA LEU A 120 -14.86 10.28 -1.25
C LEU A 120 -13.62 11.14 -1.53
N SER A 121 -12.51 10.91 -0.81
CA SER A 121 -11.25 11.64 -1.02
C SER A 121 -10.68 11.49 -2.44
N LYS A 122 -10.84 10.31 -3.05
CA LYS A 122 -10.27 10.02 -4.37
C LYS A 122 -11.14 10.49 -5.52
N ASN A 123 -12.46 10.53 -5.34
CA ASN A 123 -13.41 10.64 -6.45
C ASN A 123 -14.30 11.88 -6.40
N VAL A 124 -14.38 12.60 -5.27
CA VAL A 124 -15.40 13.62 -5.06
C VAL A 124 -14.79 14.93 -4.58
N SER A 125 -15.26 16.05 -5.13
CA SER A 125 -14.85 17.39 -4.68
C SER A 125 -15.43 17.72 -3.30
N GLN A 126 -14.78 18.60 -2.54
CA GLN A 126 -15.24 18.99 -1.19
C GLN A 126 -16.71 19.47 -1.16
N THR A 127 -17.12 20.25 -2.17
CA THR A 127 -18.49 20.74 -2.28
C THR A 127 -19.49 19.62 -2.54
N ALA A 128 -19.14 18.66 -3.41
CA ALA A 128 -19.98 17.51 -3.70
C ALA A 128 -20.03 16.53 -2.52
N THR A 129 -18.93 16.37 -1.79
CA THR A 129 -18.88 15.62 -0.53
C THR A 129 -19.84 16.22 0.49
N ASP A 130 -19.84 17.55 0.67
CA ASP A 130 -20.77 18.21 1.59
C ASP A 130 -22.24 18.00 1.20
N ALA A 131 -22.55 18.07 -0.10
CA ALA A 131 -23.90 17.79 -0.61
C ALA A 131 -24.30 16.33 -0.39
N TYR A 132 -23.41 15.38 -0.66
CA TYR A 132 -23.62 13.94 -0.46
C TYR A 132 -23.90 13.60 1.01
N LEU A 133 -23.14 14.17 1.93
CA LEU A 133 -23.31 13.96 3.38
C LEU A 133 -24.62 14.55 3.91
N LYS A 134 -25.18 15.54 3.22
CA LYS A 134 -26.47 16.15 3.53
C LYS A 134 -27.67 15.41 2.94
N LEU A 135 -27.47 14.40 2.08
CA LEU A 135 -28.58 13.64 1.52
C LEU A 135 -29.32 12.88 2.64
N PRO A 136 -30.67 12.79 2.59
CA PRO A 136 -31.44 12.07 3.59
C PRO A 136 -31.03 10.60 3.73
N ILE A 137 -30.56 9.97 2.65
CA ILE A 137 -30.09 8.58 2.68
C ILE A 137 -28.86 8.43 3.56
N THR A 138 -27.87 9.32 3.39
CA THR A 138 -26.62 9.33 4.15
C THR A 138 -26.89 9.64 5.62
N GLN A 139 -27.75 10.62 5.89
CA GLN A 139 -28.10 11.03 7.25
C GLN A 139 -28.92 9.98 8.02
N ARG A 140 -29.84 9.27 7.36
CA ARG A 140 -30.77 8.34 8.03
C ARG A 140 -30.29 6.89 8.04
N HIS A 141 -29.65 6.44 6.96
CA HIS A 141 -29.34 5.02 6.77
C HIS A 141 -27.85 4.73 6.91
N THR A 142 -26.97 5.47 6.22
CA THR A 142 -25.52 5.24 6.28
C THR A 142 -24.94 5.62 7.64
N ARG A 143 -25.49 6.67 8.28
CA ARG A 143 -25.15 7.10 9.66
C ARG A 143 -23.65 7.22 9.91
N VAL A 144 -22.93 7.79 8.94
CA VAL A 144 -21.53 8.17 9.12
C VAL A 144 -21.35 9.14 10.28
N SER A 145 -20.22 9.03 10.95
CA SER A 145 -19.77 9.82 12.09
C SER A 145 -19.44 11.28 11.74
N TYR A 146 -19.38 11.63 10.45
CA TYR A 146 -19.17 12.99 9.94
C TYR A 146 -20.38 13.47 9.13
N HIS A 147 -21.02 14.53 9.60
CA HIS A 147 -22.30 15.00 9.04
C HIS A 147 -22.14 16.10 7.97
N ASN A 148 -20.92 16.59 7.75
CA ASN A 148 -20.59 17.60 6.75
C ASN A 148 -19.12 17.45 6.32
N ASN A 149 -18.74 18.16 5.27
CA ASN A 149 -17.36 18.09 4.75
C ASN A 149 -16.31 18.57 5.76
N TYR A 150 -16.66 19.52 6.64
CA TYR A 150 -15.74 20.00 7.67
C TYR A 150 -15.39 18.92 8.70
N ALA A 151 -16.40 18.26 9.28
CA ALA A 151 -16.22 17.15 10.23
C ALA A 151 -15.53 15.95 9.59
N TYR A 152 -15.78 15.73 8.28
CA TYR A 152 -15.08 14.74 7.48
C TYR A 152 -13.58 15.05 7.40
N LEU A 153 -13.21 16.26 6.99
CA LEU A 153 -11.81 16.67 6.89
C LEU A 153 -11.11 16.66 8.26
N GLN A 154 -11.81 17.05 9.34
CA GLN A 154 -11.26 16.92 10.70
C GLN A 154 -10.89 15.47 11.07
N LYS A 155 -11.61 14.48 10.55
CA LYS A 155 -11.23 13.07 10.72
C LYS A 155 -10.07 12.68 9.81
N VAL A 156 -10.06 13.15 8.57
CA VAL A 156 -8.92 12.92 7.67
C VAL A 156 -7.62 13.49 8.27
N ASP A 157 -7.67 14.68 8.87
CA ASP A 157 -6.51 15.33 9.51
C ASP A 157 -6.00 14.61 10.76
N GLN A 158 -6.81 13.71 11.36
CA GLN A 158 -6.41 12.88 12.50
C GLN A 158 -5.66 11.62 12.08
N LEU A 159 -5.65 11.30 10.78
CA LEU A 159 -4.89 10.15 10.28
C LEU A 159 -3.39 10.37 10.45
N PRO A 160 -2.63 9.30 10.76
CA PRO A 160 -1.18 9.40 10.79
C PRO A 160 -0.69 9.89 9.43
N THR A 161 0.13 10.93 9.46
CA THR A 161 0.73 11.55 8.28
C THR A 161 2.21 11.23 8.28
N GLY A 162 2.77 11.04 7.08
CA GLY A 162 4.22 10.89 6.89
C GLY A 162 4.98 12.20 7.13
N PRO A 163 6.26 12.26 6.75
CA PRO A 163 7.08 13.45 6.79
C PRO A 163 6.38 14.66 6.18
N GLY A 164 6.38 15.76 6.93
CA GLY A 164 5.78 17.00 6.48
C GLY A 164 6.51 17.57 5.26
N TRP A 165 5.74 18.12 4.32
CA TRP A 165 6.28 18.91 3.23
C TRP A 165 6.93 20.19 3.75
N LYS A 166 8.11 20.50 3.22
CA LYS A 166 8.82 21.78 3.42
C LYS A 166 8.72 22.56 2.11
N CYS A 167 8.24 23.79 2.19
CA CYS A 167 8.25 24.72 1.05
C CYS A 167 9.38 25.74 1.26
N GLU A 168 10.28 25.81 0.28
CA GLU A 168 11.36 26.78 0.24
C GLU A 168 11.25 27.61 -1.04
N ILE A 169 11.47 28.92 -0.93
CA ILE A 169 11.51 29.79 -2.10
C ILE A 169 12.93 29.81 -2.65
N VAL A 170 13.09 29.33 -3.88
CA VAL A 170 14.37 29.33 -4.61
C VAL A 170 14.33 30.44 -5.64
N ASN A 171 15.37 31.27 -5.65
CA ASN A 171 15.51 32.34 -6.62
C ASN A 171 16.28 31.77 -7.83
N ALA A 172 15.67 31.82 -9.00
CA ALA A 172 16.28 31.38 -10.26
C ALA A 172 16.39 32.55 -11.23
N ALA A 173 17.41 32.52 -12.09
CA ALA A 173 17.51 33.46 -13.20
C ALA A 173 16.40 33.14 -14.21
N GLY A 174 15.36 33.97 -14.17
CA GLY A 174 14.14 33.80 -14.96
C GLY A 174 14.17 34.59 -16.27
N ASN A 175 13.04 34.61 -16.96
CA ASN A 175 12.81 35.55 -18.07
C ASN A 175 12.00 36.78 -17.65
N ARG A 176 11.49 36.80 -16.42
CA ARG A 176 10.85 37.95 -15.80
C ARG A 176 11.89 38.86 -15.16
N LEU A 177 11.81 40.14 -15.51
CA LEU A 177 12.60 41.19 -14.87
C LEU A 177 11.90 41.62 -13.58
N ASP A 178 12.67 41.80 -12.52
CA ASP A 178 12.20 42.43 -11.29
C ASP A 178 12.20 43.97 -11.40
N GLU A 179 11.91 44.67 -10.30
CA GLU A 179 11.82 46.14 -10.28
C GLU A 179 13.17 46.83 -10.61
N ASP A 180 14.28 46.10 -10.53
CA ASP A 180 15.64 46.58 -10.81
C ASP A 180 16.15 46.14 -12.20
N ASP A 181 15.27 45.66 -13.09
CA ASP A 181 15.59 45.11 -14.42
C ASP A 181 16.53 43.88 -14.39
N GLU A 182 16.58 43.14 -13.28
CA GLU A 182 17.35 41.90 -13.17
C GLU A 182 16.45 40.67 -13.43
N PRO A 183 16.90 39.66 -14.22
CA PRO A 183 16.13 38.47 -14.51
C PRO A 183 16.01 37.58 -13.27
N LYS A 184 14.86 37.64 -12.59
CA LYS A 184 14.66 36.96 -11.31
C LYS A 184 13.26 36.38 -11.19
N GLU A 185 13.20 35.09 -10.86
CA GLU A 185 11.96 34.36 -10.60
C GLU A 185 12.03 33.62 -9.28
N ASP A 186 11.01 33.80 -8.45
CA ASP A 186 10.81 33.06 -7.21
C ASP A 186 10.04 31.77 -7.51
N LEU A 187 10.67 30.63 -7.23
CA LEU A 187 10.11 29.30 -7.43
C LEU A 187 9.85 28.63 -6.08
N GLU A 188 8.66 28.06 -5.92
CA GLU A 188 8.32 27.24 -4.75
C GLU A 188 8.90 25.82 -4.92
N LEU A 189 9.90 25.48 -4.12
CA LEU A 189 10.43 24.13 -4.00
C LEU A 189 9.75 23.41 -2.83
N TRP A 190 8.86 22.47 -3.19
CA TRP A 190 8.25 21.55 -2.24
C TRP A 190 9.13 20.30 -2.11
N LYS A 191 9.67 20.06 -0.92
CA LYS A 191 10.56 18.91 -0.64
C LYS A 191 10.23 18.25 0.68
N TRP A 192 10.61 16.99 0.80
CA TRP A 192 10.65 16.29 2.08
C TRP A 192 12.04 16.31 2.70
N ASP A 193 12.09 16.04 3.99
CA ASP A 193 13.35 15.71 4.66
C ASP A 193 13.74 14.27 4.30
N PRO A 194 14.85 14.05 3.56
CA PRO A 194 15.21 12.72 3.10
C PRO A 194 15.47 11.76 4.26
N VAL A 195 15.95 12.24 5.40
CA VAL A 195 16.21 11.41 6.58
C VAL A 195 14.89 10.92 7.18
N GLU A 196 13.88 11.79 7.26
CA GLU A 196 12.55 11.40 7.77
C GLU A 196 11.83 10.46 6.81
N CYS A 197 11.95 10.65 5.49
CA CYS A 197 11.44 9.71 4.50
C CYS A 197 12.08 8.32 4.63
N ILE A 198 13.40 8.25 4.80
CA ILE A 198 14.10 6.98 4.99
C ILE A 198 13.63 6.30 6.29
N LYS A 199 13.50 7.05 7.40
CA LYS A 199 12.96 6.50 8.66
C LYS A 199 11.54 5.96 8.52
N GLU A 200 10.67 6.67 7.79
CA GLU A 200 9.31 6.20 7.53
C GLU A 200 9.31 4.93 6.69
N LEU A 201 10.07 4.89 5.59
CA LEU A 201 10.17 3.70 4.74
C LEU A 201 10.70 2.50 5.51
N MET A 202 11.80 2.69 6.25
CA MET A 202 12.39 1.61 7.05
C MET A 202 11.45 1.15 8.17
N GLY A 203 10.73 2.07 8.80
CA GLY A 203 9.80 1.77 9.89
C GLY A 203 8.48 1.14 9.45
N ASN A 204 8.18 1.09 8.15
CA ASN A 204 6.91 0.59 7.63
C ASN A 204 6.93 -0.96 7.55
N PRO A 205 6.08 -1.66 8.33
CA PRO A 205 6.05 -3.12 8.34
C PRO A 205 5.75 -3.75 6.98
N ALA A 206 5.10 -3.03 6.06
CA ALA A 206 4.81 -3.54 4.72
C ALA A 206 6.07 -3.82 3.88
N PHE A 207 7.20 -3.19 4.22
CA PHE A 207 8.46 -3.35 3.50
C PHE A 207 9.43 -4.31 4.20
N HIS A 208 9.07 -4.87 5.36
CA HIS A 208 9.94 -5.71 6.16
C HIS A 208 10.62 -6.83 5.36
N ASP A 209 9.84 -7.57 4.57
CA ASP A 209 10.35 -8.71 3.78
C ASP A 209 11.14 -8.29 2.54
N TYR A 210 11.13 -6.99 2.20
CA TYR A 210 11.80 -6.40 1.03
C TYR A 210 13.03 -5.58 1.42
N MET A 211 13.36 -5.48 2.71
CA MET A 211 14.52 -4.73 3.19
C MET A 211 15.74 -5.62 3.34
N ALA A 212 16.86 -5.14 2.80
CA ALA A 212 18.17 -5.71 3.04
C ALA A 212 19.01 -4.75 3.90
N TYR A 213 19.48 -5.23 5.04
CA TYR A 213 20.37 -4.49 5.95
C TYR A 213 21.85 -4.86 5.77
N ILE A 214 22.09 -5.89 4.97
CA ILE A 214 23.35 -6.59 4.87
C ILE A 214 23.68 -6.73 3.39
N PRO A 215 24.92 -6.42 2.98
CA PRO A 215 25.31 -6.60 1.61
C PRO A 215 25.60 -8.06 1.27
N GLU A 216 25.15 -8.51 0.11
CA GLU A 216 25.29 -9.88 -0.38
C GLU A 216 26.11 -9.92 -1.68
N ARG A 217 26.68 -11.06 -2.04
CA ARG A 217 27.17 -11.31 -3.39
C ARG A 217 26.29 -12.37 -3.99
N VAL A 218 25.78 -12.16 -5.20
CA VAL A 218 24.90 -13.12 -5.84
C VAL A 218 25.50 -13.52 -7.17
N TYR A 219 25.54 -14.82 -7.42
CA TYR A 219 26.06 -15.40 -8.65
C TYR A 219 24.96 -16.17 -9.37
N GLY A 220 24.99 -16.19 -10.71
CA GLY A 220 24.07 -16.99 -11.52
C GLY A 220 24.41 -18.49 -11.55
N LYS A 221 25.51 -18.91 -10.92
CA LYS A 221 26.00 -20.30 -10.86
C LYS A 221 26.69 -20.57 -9.51
N GLU A 222 26.51 -21.78 -8.97
CA GLU A 222 26.98 -22.22 -7.65
C GLU A 222 28.50 -22.05 -7.43
N ASP A 223 29.30 -22.34 -8.46
CA ASP A 223 30.75 -22.11 -8.51
C ASP A 223 31.12 -21.22 -9.71
N GLY A 224 30.28 -20.24 -9.97
CA GLY A 224 30.42 -19.38 -11.13
C GLY A 224 31.71 -18.54 -11.09
N PRO A 225 32.31 -18.23 -12.25
CA PRO A 225 33.36 -17.20 -12.30
C PRO A 225 32.80 -15.86 -11.82
N GLU A 226 33.65 -14.91 -11.41
CA GLU A 226 33.24 -13.54 -11.04
C GLU A 226 32.42 -12.86 -12.16
N SER A 227 32.62 -13.26 -13.42
CA SER A 227 31.83 -12.80 -14.56
C SER A 227 30.35 -13.24 -14.54
N SER A 228 29.96 -14.16 -13.66
CA SER A 228 28.57 -14.60 -13.45
C SER A 228 27.88 -13.85 -12.31
N ARG A 229 28.53 -12.81 -11.78
CA ARG A 229 28.00 -11.98 -10.71
C ARG A 229 26.78 -11.17 -11.16
N ILE A 230 25.79 -11.13 -10.29
CA ILE A 230 24.53 -10.39 -10.47
C ILE A 230 24.62 -9.08 -9.67
N TRP A 231 24.18 -7.99 -10.31
CA TRP A 231 24.24 -6.60 -9.83
C TRP A 231 22.89 -5.90 -10.04
N ASP A 232 21.84 -6.45 -9.45
CA ASP A 232 20.47 -5.97 -9.65
C ASP A 232 20.03 -5.00 -8.55
N GLU A 233 20.55 -5.18 -7.34
CA GLU A 233 20.13 -4.43 -6.17
C GLU A 233 21.30 -3.77 -5.46
N MET A 234 21.03 -2.68 -4.71
CA MET A 234 22.10 -1.92 -4.03
C MET A 234 22.91 -2.81 -3.08
N TRP A 235 22.29 -3.75 -2.35
CA TRP A 235 22.99 -4.63 -1.41
C TRP A 235 23.85 -5.71 -2.10
N THR A 236 23.65 -5.94 -3.40
CA THR A 236 24.52 -6.84 -4.21
C THR A 236 25.80 -6.14 -4.70
N ALA A 237 25.82 -4.80 -4.64
CA ALA A 237 26.90 -3.95 -5.11
C ALA A 237 28.16 -4.02 -4.21
N ASP A 238 29.35 -3.95 -4.82
CA ASP A 238 30.62 -3.97 -4.09
C ASP A 238 30.77 -2.69 -3.28
N TRP A 239 30.22 -1.59 -3.79
CA TRP A 239 30.19 -0.32 -3.09
C TRP A 239 29.54 -0.43 -1.70
N TRP A 240 28.40 -1.11 -1.55
CA TRP A 240 27.77 -1.28 -0.23
C TRP A 240 28.68 -2.12 0.68
N ARG A 241 29.29 -3.19 0.17
CA ARG A 241 30.26 -4.01 0.94
C ARG A 241 31.47 -3.20 1.40
N GLU A 242 32.03 -2.36 0.54
CA GLU A 242 33.15 -1.48 0.86
C GLU A 242 32.73 -0.44 1.90
N MET A 243 31.58 0.19 1.73
CA MET A 243 31.05 1.13 2.72
C MET A 243 30.80 0.49 4.07
N GLN A 244 30.25 -0.73 4.13
CA GLN A 244 30.09 -1.41 5.41
C GLN A 244 31.44 -1.68 6.07
N LYS A 245 32.47 -2.11 5.32
CA LYS A 245 33.82 -2.30 5.89
C LYS A 245 34.40 -1.00 6.48
N ASP A 246 34.21 0.12 5.80
CA ASP A 246 34.73 1.43 6.22
C ASP A 246 33.91 2.04 7.38
N TYR A 247 32.60 1.80 7.39
CA TYR A 247 31.64 2.31 8.37
C TYR A 247 31.22 1.29 9.44
N LEU A 248 31.92 0.16 9.60
CA LEU A 248 31.75 -0.77 10.73
C LEU A 248 31.98 -0.09 12.11
N LEU A 249 32.43 1.17 12.13
CA LEU A 249 32.51 2.06 13.29
C LEU A 249 31.29 2.98 13.49
N ALA A 250 30.34 3.03 12.57
CA ALA A 250 29.18 3.92 12.60
C ALA A 250 27.87 3.14 12.36
N SER A 251 27.05 3.07 13.41
CA SER A 251 25.82 2.31 13.53
C SER A 251 24.86 2.42 12.33
N LEU A 252 24.37 1.27 11.85
CA LEU A 252 23.17 1.20 11.01
C LEU A 252 21.94 1.22 11.94
N LEU A 253 21.04 2.19 11.75
CA LEU A 253 19.72 2.18 12.38
C LEU A 253 18.79 1.33 11.51
N ALA A 254 18.75 0.03 11.79
CA ALA A 254 17.65 -0.83 11.36
C ALA A 254 16.61 -0.88 12.50
N PRO A 255 15.30 -0.80 12.21
CA PRO A 255 14.24 -1.01 13.19
C PRO A 255 14.24 -2.43 13.74
#